data_AF-A0A1V2UNQ2-F1
#
_entry.id   AF-A0A1V2UNQ2-F1
#
_cell.length_a   1.000
_cell.length_b   1.000
_cell.length_c   1.000
_cell.angle_alpha   90.00
_cell.angle_beta   90.00
_cell.angle_gamma   90.00
#
_symmetry.space_group_name_H-M   'P 1'
#
loop_
_entity.id
_entity.type
_entity.pdbx_description
1 polymer ?
#
loop_
_entity_poly.entity_id
_entity_poly.type
_entity_poly.pdbx_seq_one_letter_code
_entity_poly.pdbx_strand_id
1 'polypeptide(L)' 'DLNGDGIINASELGADGSFDARVALGPDAAVGTVVNVNGTDYTVSATDLTNGYITAAIPVTADGAITIHAQAVDAQGNI' A
#
# COMPACT_ATOMS: atom_id res chain seq x y z
N ASP A 1 -9.06 6.74 -7.63
CA ASP A 1 -9.99 7.58 -8.39
C ASP A 1 -10.30 6.86 -9.68
N LEU A 2 -11.51 6.34 -9.77
CA LEU A 2 -12.01 5.56 -10.91
C LEU A 2 -12.64 6.45 -11.98
N ASN A 3 -13.07 7.66 -11.61
CA ASN A 3 -13.79 8.58 -12.50
C ASN A 3 -12.98 9.82 -12.91
N GLY A 4 -11.80 10.02 -12.31
CA GLY A 4 -10.85 11.10 -12.59
C GLY A 4 -11.19 12.45 -11.97
N ASP A 5 -12.08 12.52 -10.96
CA ASP A 5 -12.54 13.77 -10.37
C ASP A 5 -11.66 14.32 -9.22
N GLY A 6 -10.63 13.57 -8.83
CA GLY A 6 -9.70 13.94 -7.76
C GLY A 6 -10.23 13.74 -6.34
N ILE A 7 -11.38 13.08 -6.19
CA ILE A 7 -11.99 12.71 -4.91
C ILE A 7 -12.12 11.17 -4.88
N ILE A 8 -12.06 10.57 -3.69
CA ILE A 8 -12.41 9.16 -3.50
C ILE A 8 -13.73 9.12 -2.75
N ASN A 9 -14.79 8.63 -3.41
CA ASN A 9 -16.12 8.50 -2.82
C ASN A 9 -16.50 7.04 -2.55
N ALA A 10 -17.63 6.82 -1.86
CA ALA A 10 -18.09 5.49 -1.46
C ALA A 10 -18.33 4.52 -2.64
N SER A 11 -18.58 5.02 -3.85
CA SER A 11 -18.75 4.17 -5.04
C SER A 11 -17.41 3.73 -5.64
N GLU A 12 -16.32 4.34 -5.22
CA GLU A 12 -14.95 4.05 -5.67
C GLU A 12 -14.14 3.26 -4.65
N LEU A 13 -14.69 3.05 -3.45
CA LEU A 13 -14.16 2.13 -2.47
C LEU A 13 -14.50 0.69 -2.85
N GLY A 14 -13.61 -0.22 -2.48
CA GLY A 14 -13.89 -1.66 -2.48
C GLY A 14 -15.06 -2.00 -1.56
N ALA A 15 -15.58 -3.22 -1.70
CA ALA A 15 -16.69 -3.70 -0.88
C ALA A 15 -16.37 -3.74 0.64
N ASP A 16 -15.09 -3.71 0.98
CA ASP A 16 -14.53 -3.62 2.33
C ASP A 16 -14.34 -2.18 2.83
N GLY A 17 -14.70 -1.17 2.01
CA GLY A 17 -14.54 0.25 2.36
C GLY A 17 -13.11 0.77 2.23
N SER A 18 -12.25 0.09 1.46
CA SER A 18 -10.87 0.48 1.23
C SER A 18 -10.58 0.90 -0.22
N PHE A 19 -9.44 1.53 -0.47
CA PHE A 19 -8.89 1.66 -1.81
C PHE A 19 -7.48 1.08 -1.88
N ASP A 20 -7.06 0.66 -3.06
CA ASP A 20 -5.73 0.13 -3.29
C ASP A 20 -4.71 1.26 -3.48
N ALA A 21 -3.71 1.32 -2.59
CA ALA A 21 -2.52 2.15 -2.73
C ALA A 21 -1.33 1.30 -3.19
N ARG A 22 -0.54 1.82 -4.12
CA ARG A 22 0.72 1.20 -4.55
C ARG A 22 1.89 1.82 -3.81
N VAL A 23 2.68 0.99 -3.14
CA VAL A 23 3.92 1.41 -2.51
C VAL A 23 5.08 0.88 -3.35
N ALA A 24 5.86 1.79 -3.94
CA ALA A 24 6.99 1.44 -4.78
C ALA A 24 8.10 0.76 -3.94
N LEU A 25 8.71 -0.27 -4.50
CA LEU A 25 9.80 -1.00 -3.88
C LEU A 25 11.14 -0.39 -4.31
N GLY A 26 12.05 -0.26 -3.36
CA GLY A 26 13.44 0.14 -3.63
C GLY A 26 14.23 -0.98 -4.33
N PRO A 27 15.40 -0.67 -4.90
CA PRO A 27 16.24 -1.66 -5.57
C PRO A 27 16.73 -2.79 -4.65
N ASP A 28 16.78 -2.53 -3.34
CA ASP A 28 17.21 -3.48 -2.31
C ASP A 28 16.05 -4.35 -1.77
N ALA A 29 14.82 -4.14 -2.24
CA ALA A 29 13.68 -4.96 -1.82
C ALA A 29 13.86 -6.41 -2.25
N ALA A 30 13.53 -7.34 -1.36
CA ALA A 30 13.62 -8.77 -1.59
C ALA A 30 12.33 -9.48 -1.17
N VAL A 31 12.16 -10.72 -1.63
CA VAL A 31 11.05 -11.57 -1.15
C VAL A 31 11.22 -11.77 0.35
N GLY A 32 10.16 -11.52 1.11
CA GLY A 32 10.20 -11.56 2.57
C GLY A 32 10.51 -10.23 3.25
N THR A 33 10.90 -9.18 2.51
CA THR A 33 10.88 -7.80 3.03
C THR A 33 9.48 -7.50 3.55
N VAL A 34 9.37 -6.91 4.74
CA VAL A 34 8.09 -6.51 5.32
C VAL A 34 7.93 -5.01 5.16
N VAL A 35 6.88 -4.59 4.49
CA VAL A 35 6.48 -3.20 4.36
C VAL A 35 5.31 -2.95 5.29
N ASN A 36 5.51 -2.12 6.31
CA ASN A 36 4.42 -1.65 7.14
C ASN A 36 3.77 -0.43 6.48
N VAL A 37 2.47 -0.51 6.21
CA VAL A 37 1.66 0.57 5.65
C VAL A 37 0.55 0.91 6.64
N ASN A 38 0.60 2.11 7.23
CA ASN A 38 -0.33 2.57 8.27
C ASN A 38 -0.56 1.53 9.40
N GLY A 39 0.49 0.83 9.83
CA GLY A 39 0.42 -0.17 10.90
C GLY A 39 0.06 -1.58 10.45
N THR A 40 -0.23 -1.82 9.17
CA THR A 40 -0.46 -3.16 8.62
C THR A 40 0.77 -3.65 7.86
N ASP A 41 1.22 -4.87 8.16
CA ASP A 41 2.37 -5.48 7.52
C ASP A 41 2.02 -6.19 6.21
N TYR A 42 2.77 -5.89 5.16
CA TYR A 42 2.70 -6.49 3.84
C TYR A 42 4.03 -7.15 3.52
N THR A 43 4.02 -8.46 3.30
CA THR A 43 5.24 -9.19 2.93
C THR A 43 5.42 -9.15 1.42
N VAL A 44 6.57 -8.65 0.97
CA VAL A 44 6.94 -8.59 -0.45
C VAL A 44 7.04 -9.99 -1.02
N SER A 45 6.27 -10.25 -2.08
CA SER A 45 6.31 -11.48 -2.87
C SER A 45 7.17 -11.33 -4.13
N ALA A 46 7.44 -12.44 -4.82
CA ALA A 46 8.15 -12.41 -6.10
C ALA A 46 7.37 -11.64 -7.19
N THR A 47 6.04 -11.67 -7.12
CA THR A 47 5.17 -10.91 -8.03
C THR A 47 5.33 -9.40 -7.79
N ASP A 48 5.41 -8.98 -6.54
CA ASP A 48 5.57 -7.56 -6.18
C ASP A 48 6.91 -7.02 -6.66
N LEU A 49 7.99 -7.81 -6.56
CA LEU A 49 9.29 -7.44 -7.13
C LEU A 49 9.25 -7.29 -8.64
N THR A 50 8.54 -8.19 -9.33
CA THR A 50 8.37 -8.11 -10.79
C THR A 50 7.58 -6.87 -11.19
N ASN A 51 6.58 -6.50 -10.39
CA ASN A 51 5.78 -5.29 -10.59
C ASN A 51 6.52 -4.00 -10.15
N GLY A 52 7.51 -4.13 -9.26
CA GLY A 52 8.23 -3.02 -8.64
C GLY A 52 7.44 -2.30 -7.54
N TYR A 53 6.32 -2.86 -7.08
CA TYR A 53 5.49 -2.29 -6.03
C TYR A 53 4.66 -3.35 -5.33
N ILE A 54 4.26 -3.02 -4.11
CA ILE A 54 3.33 -3.78 -3.28
C ILE A 54 1.96 -3.08 -3.35
N THR A 55 0.85 -3.82 -3.23
CA THR A 55 -0.51 -3.24 -3.19
C THR A 55 -1.05 -3.33 -1.77
N ALA A 56 -1.37 -2.18 -1.18
CA ALA A 56 -1.89 -2.06 0.17
C ALA A 56 -3.33 -1.56 0.15
N ALA A 57 -4.22 -2.23 0.87
CA ALA A 57 -5.60 -1.81 1.06
C ALA A 57 -5.64 -0.74 2.17
N ILE A 58 -6.09 0.47 1.83
CA ILE A 58 -6.19 1.59 2.77
C ILE A 58 -7.66 1.82 3.11
N PRO A 59 -8.10 1.50 4.35
CA PRO A 59 -9.48 1.70 4.75
C PRO A 59 -9.80 3.20 4.85
N VAL A 60 -10.98 3.60 4.36
CA VAL A 60 -11.49 4.96 4.51
C VAL A 60 -12.51 4.97 5.64
N THR A 61 -12.10 5.52 6.79
CA THR A 61 -12.92 5.50 8.02
C THR A 61 -13.61 6.84 8.30
N ALA A 62 -13.24 7.91 7.60
CA ALA A 62 -13.82 9.24 7.72
C ALA A 62 -13.59 10.09 6.46
N ASP A 63 -14.39 11.14 6.31
CA ASP A 63 -14.20 12.15 5.28
C ASP A 63 -12.96 13.01 5.56
N GLY A 64 -12.28 13.43 4.49
CA GLY A 64 -11.13 14.34 4.55
C GLY A 64 -9.87 13.78 3.92
N ALA A 65 -8.73 14.40 4.24
CA ALA A 65 -7.43 13.98 3.72
C ALA A 65 -6.99 12.66 4.36
N ILE A 66 -6.45 11.75 3.55
CA ILE A 66 -5.89 10.48 3.99
C ILE A 66 -4.36 10.58 3.93
N THR A 67 -3.70 10.33 5.07
CA THR A 67 -2.25 10.25 5.13
C THR A 67 -1.81 8.79 5.15
N ILE A 68 -0.85 8.45 4.28
CA ILE A 68 -0.27 7.11 4.20
C ILE A 68 1.19 7.19 4.62
N HIS A 69 1.57 6.42 5.63
CA HIS A 69 2.95 6.20 6.02
C HIS A 69 3.33 4.77 5.66
N ALA A 70 4.44 4.64 4.92
CA ALA A 70 5.00 3.35 4.56
C ALA A 70 6.48 3.31 4.97
N GLN A 71 6.88 2.20 5.56
CA GLN A 71 8.26 1.92 5.97
C GLN A 71 8.55 0.44 5.72
N ALA A 72 9.74 0.14 5.23
CA ALA A 72 10.14 -1.24 4.93
C ALA A 72 11.19 -1.70 5.94
N VAL A 73 11.18 -3.00 6.24
CA VAL A 73 12.23 -3.70 6.97
C VAL A 73 12.64 -4.90 6.12
N ASP A 74 13.91 -4.99 5.75
CA ASP A 74 14.40 -6.15 5.02
C ASP A 74 14.57 -7.40 5.92
N ALA A 75 14.91 -8.54 5.32
CA ALA A 75 15.12 -9.79 6.05
C ALA A 75 16.33 -9.74 7.01
N GLN A 76 17.18 -8.72 6.92
CA GLN A 76 18.31 -8.46 7.82
C GLN A 76 17.95 -7.45 8.91
N GLY A 77 16.72 -6.93 8.94
CA GLY A 77 16.25 -5.96 9.93
C GLY A 77 16.61 -4.51 9.62
N ASN A 78 16.99 -4.18 8.39
CA ASN A 78 17.40 -2.83 7.98
C ASN A 78 16.17 -2.04 7.51
N ILE A 79 16.11 -0.75 7.85
CA ILE A 79 15.06 0.21 7.45
C ILE A 79 15.62 1.15 6.39
#